data_AF-A0A1G1XXM1-F1
#
_entry.id   AF-A0A1G1XXM1-F1
#
_cell.length_a   1.000
_cell.length_b   1.000
_cell.length_c   1.000
_cell.angle_alpha   90.00
_cell.angle_beta   90.00
_cell.angle_gamma   90.00
#
_symmetry.space_group_name_H-M   'P 1'
#
loop_
_entity.id
_entity.type
_entity.pdbx_description
1 polymer ?
#
loop_
_entity_poly.entity_id
_entity_poly.type
_entity_poly.pdbx_seq_one_letter_code
_entity_poly.pdbx_strand_id
1 'polypeptide(L)'
;MGKQKERKEKVMKTQRLIAVVAVMMLALVRCPEAPIVPGNGDGNDQVLTGSLLVKGDLYGRDGSKVLSQDDMIQIGEAFIEKATSIEIYLNDPKDYSNYRRFSIPVVDGRFEGTCNGIVPGTYDVRVSVVDKNYYILFTTYESNTVVIEAGETSSLLLQLEFLSRYTFRVMMNGLPGSYDKDGNAMILNQNGNHHYAWWWRDSIEEPLVFNCSLPLDFEGGALQVLDQNGDEQWADLPLVPIDLDWETYNFGDVLVFDYVPPTWLGGLDIDIVFPWEGPNPPIPVPIP
;
A
#
# COMPACT_ATOMS: atom_id res chain seq x y z
N MET A 1 -51.94 -3.50 13.81
CA MET A 1 -50.51 -3.58 13.47
C MET A 1 -49.86 -2.27 13.01
N GLY A 2 -50.58 -1.29 12.44
CA GLY A 2 -49.98 -0.02 11.95
C GLY A 2 -49.37 0.91 13.01
N LYS A 3 -50.05 1.10 14.15
CA LYS A 3 -49.62 2.04 15.21
C LYS A 3 -48.29 1.67 15.91
N GLN A 4 -47.92 0.38 15.92
CA GLN A 4 -46.65 -0.08 16.51
C GLN A 4 -45.46 0.17 15.55
N LYS A 5 -45.69 0.13 14.24
CA LYS A 5 -44.67 0.37 13.21
C LYS A 5 -44.33 1.86 13.14
N GLU A 6 -45.33 2.74 13.16
CA GLU A 6 -45.12 4.20 13.21
C GLU A 6 -44.39 4.64 14.50
N ARG A 7 -44.67 4.02 15.65
CA ARG A 7 -43.99 4.35 16.90
C ARG A 7 -42.52 3.93 16.89
N LYS A 8 -42.19 2.77 16.30
CA LYS A 8 -40.80 2.32 16.11
C LYS A 8 -40.02 3.21 15.13
N GLU A 9 -40.66 3.64 14.03
CA GLU A 9 -40.03 4.56 13.07
C GLU A 9 -39.77 5.95 13.68
N LYS A 10 -40.72 6.47 14.47
CA LYS A 10 -40.55 7.77 15.14
C LYS A 10 -39.43 7.70 16.18
N VAL A 11 -39.35 6.63 16.97
CA VAL A 11 -38.27 6.41 17.95
C VAL A 11 -36.90 6.25 17.26
N MET A 12 -36.81 5.49 16.17
CA MET A 12 -35.56 5.37 15.39
C MET A 12 -35.12 6.70 14.76
N LYS A 13 -36.05 7.49 14.21
CA LYS A 13 -35.73 8.81 13.65
C LYS A 13 -35.29 9.79 14.74
N THR A 14 -35.92 9.77 15.91
CA THR A 14 -35.49 10.60 17.05
C THR A 14 -34.14 10.15 17.61
N GLN A 15 -33.85 8.85 17.69
CA GLN A 15 -32.54 8.34 18.11
C GLN A 15 -31.42 8.68 17.11
N ARG A 16 -31.69 8.60 15.79
CA ARG A 16 -30.75 9.03 14.76
C ARG A 16 -30.52 10.54 14.77
N LEU A 17 -31.55 11.34 15.04
CA LEU A 17 -31.42 12.80 15.16
C LEU A 17 -30.60 13.18 16.41
N ILE A 18 -30.79 12.48 17.53
CA ILE A 18 -29.97 12.68 18.74
C ILE A 18 -28.51 12.28 18.51
N ALA A 19 -28.26 11.18 17.78
CA ALA A 19 -26.89 10.76 17.43
C ALA A 19 -26.20 11.78 16.51
N VAL A 20 -26.89 12.30 15.49
CA VAL A 20 -26.34 13.32 14.57
C VAL A 20 -26.10 14.66 15.28
N VAL A 21 -26.98 15.05 16.22
CA VAL A 21 -26.80 16.27 17.03
C VAL A 21 -25.69 16.09 18.07
N ALA A 22 -25.49 14.90 18.64
CA ALA A 22 -24.36 14.61 19.52
C ALA A 22 -23.02 14.66 18.78
N VAL A 23 -22.96 14.12 17.56
CA VAL A 23 -21.77 14.20 16.68
C VAL A 23 -21.50 15.64 16.22
N MET A 24 -22.53 16.44 15.91
CA MET A 24 -22.35 17.86 15.56
C MET A 24 -22.01 18.76 16.77
N MET A 25 -22.50 18.44 17.98
CA MET A 25 -22.15 19.21 19.19
C MET A 25 -20.73 18.88 19.68
N LEU A 26 -20.22 17.67 19.42
CA LEU A 26 -18.80 17.34 19.61
C LEU A 26 -17.89 18.08 18.62
N ALA A 27 -18.38 18.40 17.41
CA ALA A 27 -17.64 19.19 16.42
C ALA A 27 -17.59 20.70 16.71
N LEU A 28 -18.33 21.19 17.72
CA LEU A 28 -18.31 22.60 18.17
C LEU A 28 -17.50 22.82 19.46
N VAL A 29 -16.89 21.78 20.00
CA VAL A 29 -15.87 21.93 21.04
C VAL A 29 -14.65 22.51 20.36
N ARG A 30 -14.35 23.78 20.66
CA ARG A 30 -13.07 24.43 20.33
C ARG A 30 -11.93 23.43 20.54
N CYS A 31 -10.95 23.39 19.63
CA CYS A 31 -9.68 22.70 19.89
C CYS A 31 -9.29 23.00 21.35
N PRO A 32 -9.13 21.99 22.23
CA PRO A 32 -8.67 22.26 23.57
C PRO A 32 -7.31 22.95 23.43
N GLU A 33 -7.26 24.24 23.76
CA GLU A 33 -5.98 24.92 23.93
C GLU A 33 -5.24 24.16 25.01
N ALA A 34 -4.02 23.71 24.71
CA ALA A 34 -3.22 22.98 25.66
C ALA A 34 -3.14 23.82 26.97
N PRO A 35 -3.56 23.28 28.13
CA PRO A 35 -3.36 23.95 29.41
C PRO A 35 -1.87 24.21 29.57
N ILE A 36 -1.52 25.48 29.69
CA ILE A 36 -0.18 25.92 30.06
C ILE A 36 -0.09 25.76 31.58
N VAL A 37 0.82 24.91 32.06
CA VAL A 37 1.15 24.87 33.49
C VAL A 37 2.17 25.97 33.73
N PRO A 38 1.86 26.99 34.57
CA PRO A 38 2.83 28.04 34.87
C PRO A 38 4.06 27.42 35.53
N GLY A 39 5.21 27.56 34.87
CA GLY A 39 6.49 27.09 35.38
C GLY A 39 6.90 27.86 36.63
N ASN A 40 7.65 27.21 37.52
CA ASN A 40 8.27 27.86 38.67
C ASN A 40 9.33 28.86 38.19
N GLY A 41 8.93 30.10 37.90
CA GLY A 41 9.81 31.28 37.86
C GLY A 41 10.82 31.42 36.72
N ASP A 42 11.08 30.39 35.90
CA ASP A 42 12.18 30.42 34.91
C ASP A 42 11.74 30.63 33.44
N GLY A 43 10.49 31.02 33.19
CA GLY A 43 10.03 31.39 31.83
C GLY A 43 9.88 30.21 30.85
N ASN A 44 9.99 28.97 31.30
CA ASN A 44 9.63 27.77 30.55
C ASN A 44 8.23 27.32 30.96
N ASP A 45 7.22 27.85 30.27
CA ASP A 45 5.87 27.31 30.29
C ASP A 45 5.93 25.84 29.86
N GLN A 46 5.65 24.91 30.80
CA GLN A 46 5.55 23.50 30.45
C GLN A 46 4.19 23.27 29.79
N VAL A 47 4.21 23.00 28.49
CA VAL A 47 3.03 22.53 27.77
C VAL A 47 2.64 21.19 28.37
N LEU A 48 1.47 21.11 29.01
CA LEU A 48 0.95 19.86 29.53
C LEU A 48 0.62 18.94 28.35
N THR A 49 1.40 17.87 28.19
CA THR A 49 1.20 16.89 27.12
C THR A 49 0.19 15.83 27.52
N GLY A 50 -0.51 15.27 26.54
CA GLY A 50 -1.30 14.05 26.68
C GLY A 50 -0.52 12.79 26.31
N SER A 51 -1.21 11.66 26.45
CA SER A 51 -0.73 10.33 26.08
C SER A 51 -1.78 9.58 25.27
N LEU A 52 -1.35 8.56 24.52
CA LEU A 52 -2.22 7.69 23.74
C LEU A 52 -1.90 6.23 24.04
N LEU A 53 -2.82 5.51 24.65
CA LEU A 53 -2.79 4.05 24.75
C LEU A 53 -3.29 3.47 23.43
N VAL A 54 -2.44 2.71 22.75
CA VAL A 54 -2.80 1.99 21.53
C VAL A 54 -2.80 0.51 21.84
N LYS A 55 -3.88 -0.16 21.45
CA LYS A 55 -4.05 -1.61 21.60
C LYS A 55 -4.75 -2.19 20.39
N GLY A 56 -4.40 -3.42 20.02
CA GLY A 56 -5.10 -4.13 18.98
C GLY A 56 -4.54 -5.50 18.66
N ASP A 57 -5.15 -6.11 17.65
CA ASP A 57 -4.68 -7.38 17.08
C ASP A 57 -4.61 -7.28 15.54
N LEU A 58 -3.75 -8.11 14.96
CA LEU A 58 -3.65 -8.41 13.54
C LEU A 58 -4.60 -9.59 13.21
N TYR A 59 -5.46 -9.44 12.22
CA TYR A 59 -6.52 -10.40 11.89
C TYR A 59 -6.35 -11.00 10.48
N GLY A 60 -5.87 -12.24 10.41
CA GLY A 60 -5.64 -13.02 9.18
C GLY A 60 -6.85 -13.49 8.38
N ARG A 61 -8.08 -13.00 8.61
CA ARG A 61 -9.28 -13.57 7.94
C ARG A 61 -10.33 -12.54 7.55
N ASP A 62 -10.99 -12.87 6.44
CA ASP A 62 -12.39 -12.54 6.07
C ASP A 62 -12.65 -11.40 5.06
N GLY A 63 -11.75 -11.19 4.09
CA GLY A 63 -11.95 -10.17 3.04
C GLY A 63 -12.07 -10.68 1.60
N SER A 64 -11.40 -11.78 1.23
CA SER A 64 -11.34 -12.22 -0.16
C SER A 64 -12.36 -13.32 -0.46
N LYS A 65 -13.28 -13.06 -1.39
CA LYS A 65 -14.15 -14.09 -1.97
C LYS A 65 -13.43 -14.97 -3.00
N VAL A 66 -12.17 -14.67 -3.31
CA VAL A 66 -11.46 -15.24 -4.46
C VAL A 66 -10.47 -16.33 -4.04
N LEU A 67 -9.88 -16.22 -2.86
CA LEU A 67 -8.93 -17.22 -2.36
C LEU A 67 -9.63 -18.31 -1.55
N SER A 68 -9.02 -19.50 -1.50
CA SER A 68 -9.47 -20.54 -0.58
C SER A 68 -9.25 -20.10 0.87
N GLN A 69 -10.01 -20.72 1.79
CA GLN A 69 -9.85 -20.42 3.21
C GLN A 69 -8.47 -20.80 3.74
N ASP A 70 -7.89 -21.89 3.22
CA ASP A 70 -6.59 -22.39 3.64
C ASP A 70 -5.47 -21.46 3.18
N ASP A 71 -5.52 -20.96 1.95
CA ASP A 71 -4.53 -19.99 1.45
C ASP A 71 -4.59 -18.69 2.26
N MET A 72 -5.79 -18.20 2.55
CA MET A 72 -5.95 -17.00 3.38
C MET A 72 -5.38 -17.18 4.78
N ILE A 73 -5.52 -18.38 5.37
CA ILE A 73 -4.92 -18.68 6.67
C ILE A 73 -3.41 -18.67 6.58
N GLN A 74 -2.82 -19.34 5.57
CA GLN A 74 -1.37 -19.44 5.42
C GLN A 74 -0.73 -18.06 5.22
N ILE A 75 -1.29 -17.24 4.32
CA ILE A 75 -0.84 -15.86 4.09
C ILE A 75 -1.02 -15.02 5.36
N GLY A 76 -2.17 -15.21 6.03
CA GLY A 76 -2.51 -14.72 7.35
C GLY A 76 -1.41 -14.93 8.39
N GLU A 77 -1.06 -16.19 8.59
CA GLU A 77 -0.08 -16.61 9.59
C GLU A 77 1.32 -16.08 9.25
N ALA A 78 1.72 -16.13 7.99
CA ALA A 78 3.02 -15.63 7.53
C ALA A 78 3.24 -14.13 7.82
N PHE A 79 2.24 -13.30 7.62
CA PHE A 79 2.35 -11.87 7.94
C PHE A 79 2.37 -11.63 9.46
N ILE A 80 1.55 -12.35 10.23
CA ILE A 80 1.55 -12.23 11.70
C ILE A 80 2.91 -12.61 12.25
N GLU A 81 3.51 -13.69 11.75
CA GLU A 81 4.84 -14.15 12.15
C GLU A 81 5.93 -13.12 11.83
N LYS A 82 5.81 -12.41 10.70
CA LYS A 82 6.80 -11.43 10.25
C LYS A 82 6.64 -10.06 10.87
N ALA A 83 5.44 -9.71 11.35
CA ALA A 83 5.16 -8.42 11.96
C ALA A 83 5.90 -8.29 13.30
N THR A 84 6.79 -7.31 13.40
CA THR A 84 7.56 -7.04 14.63
C THR A 84 7.11 -5.79 15.36
N SER A 85 6.60 -4.79 14.63
CA SER A 85 6.05 -3.58 15.23
C SER A 85 4.96 -2.97 14.37
N ILE A 86 4.11 -2.18 15.03
CA ILE A 86 3.29 -1.19 14.36
C ILE A 86 3.90 0.20 14.53
N GLU A 87 3.87 0.97 13.46
CA GLU A 87 4.29 2.36 13.41
C GLU A 87 3.04 3.24 13.35
N ILE A 88 2.81 4.01 14.42
CA ILE A 88 1.70 4.95 14.54
C ILE A 88 2.19 6.33 14.14
N TYR A 89 1.57 6.88 13.10
CA TYR A 89 1.81 8.25 12.62
C TYR A 89 0.62 9.11 13.02
N LEU A 90 0.85 10.10 13.87
CA LEU A 90 -0.12 11.14 14.22
C LEU A 90 0.18 12.37 13.37
N ASN A 91 -0.61 12.59 12.33
CA ASN A 91 -0.48 13.71 11.40
C ASN A 91 -1.37 14.87 11.86
N ASP A 92 -0.86 16.09 11.84
CA ASP A 92 -1.71 17.27 11.98
C ASP A 92 -2.54 17.42 10.70
N PRO A 93 -3.88 17.44 10.77
CA PRO A 93 -4.72 17.62 9.58
C PRO A 93 -4.46 18.95 8.83
N LYS A 94 -3.82 19.93 9.50
CA LYS A 94 -3.44 21.22 8.91
C LYS A 94 -2.04 21.19 8.28
N ASP A 95 -1.20 20.22 8.64
CA ASP A 95 0.17 20.08 8.14
C ASP A 95 0.65 18.62 8.19
N TYR A 96 0.36 17.87 7.12
CA TYR A 96 0.78 16.47 6.98
C TYR A 96 2.31 16.27 6.91
N SER A 97 3.09 17.34 6.74
CA SER A 97 4.56 17.25 6.77
C SER A 97 5.11 17.14 8.19
N ASN A 98 4.32 17.53 9.18
CA ASN A 98 4.66 17.47 10.60
C ASN A 98 3.86 16.34 11.27
N TYR A 99 4.50 15.20 11.46
CA TYR A 99 3.90 14.05 12.11
C TYR A 99 4.74 13.56 13.29
N ARG A 100 4.06 12.96 14.27
CA ARG A 100 4.72 12.20 15.34
C ARG A 100 4.65 10.72 15.03
N ARG A 101 5.77 10.03 15.20
CA ARG A 101 5.88 8.59 14.98
C ARG A 101 6.16 7.87 16.28
N PHE A 102 5.41 6.80 16.54
CA PHE A 102 5.63 5.89 17.65
C PHE A 102 5.71 4.46 17.13
N SER A 103 6.58 3.65 17.73
CA SER A 103 6.73 2.23 17.42
C SER A 103 6.25 1.41 18.60
N ILE A 104 5.34 0.46 18.35
CA ILE A 104 4.80 -0.44 19.37
C ILE A 104 5.10 -1.88 18.93
N PRO A 105 5.73 -2.69 19.78
CA PRO A 105 6.08 -4.06 19.42
C PRO A 105 4.82 -4.91 19.23
N VAL A 106 4.91 -5.84 18.27
CA VAL A 106 3.92 -6.88 18.03
C VAL A 106 4.44 -8.18 18.66
N VAL A 107 3.58 -8.86 19.42
CA VAL A 107 3.85 -10.17 20.02
C VAL A 107 2.65 -11.07 19.72
N ASP A 108 2.88 -12.16 18.99
CA ASP A 108 1.85 -13.13 18.59
C ASP A 108 0.61 -12.46 17.95
N GLY A 109 0.85 -11.49 17.05
CA GLY A 109 -0.20 -10.73 16.37
C GLY A 109 -0.91 -9.69 17.24
N ARG A 110 -0.48 -9.45 18.48
CA ARG A 110 -1.04 -8.44 19.38
C ARG A 110 -0.09 -7.31 19.64
N PHE A 111 -0.62 -6.11 19.85
CA PHE A 111 0.19 -4.94 20.23
C PHE A 111 -0.53 -4.15 21.31
N GLU A 112 0.25 -3.65 22.27
CA GLU A 112 -0.21 -2.75 23.32
C GLU A 112 0.95 -1.83 23.72
N GLY A 113 0.72 -0.52 23.73
CA GLY A 113 1.73 0.44 24.11
C GLY A 113 1.17 1.83 24.37
N THR A 114 1.85 2.61 25.20
CA THR A 114 1.47 3.98 25.53
C THR A 114 2.46 4.97 24.91
N CYS A 115 1.96 5.81 24.03
CA CYS A 115 2.68 6.91 23.39
C CYS A 115 2.54 8.16 24.26
N ASN A 116 3.62 8.64 24.87
CA ASN A 116 3.59 9.79 25.79
C ASN A 116 4.11 11.07 25.12
N GLY A 117 3.89 12.22 25.77
CA GLY A 117 4.51 13.48 25.37
C GLY A 117 3.89 14.10 24.12
N ILE A 118 2.62 13.81 23.85
CA ILE A 118 1.89 14.28 22.67
C ILE A 118 1.25 15.63 23.01
N VAL A 119 1.43 16.62 22.14
CA VAL A 119 0.77 17.93 22.33
C VAL A 119 -0.75 17.74 22.19
N PRO A 120 -1.57 18.37 23.04
CA PRO A 120 -3.01 18.28 22.91
C PRO A 120 -3.50 18.76 21.54
N GLY A 121 -4.43 18.02 20.94
CA GLY A 121 -4.89 18.30 19.58
C GLY A 121 -5.64 17.12 18.95
N THR A 122 -6.17 17.34 17.75
CA THR A 122 -6.81 16.32 16.94
C THR A 122 -5.85 15.89 15.84
N TYR A 123 -5.64 14.59 15.69
CA TYR A 123 -4.68 14.02 14.75
C TYR A 123 -5.35 13.00 13.83
N ASP A 124 -4.92 12.98 12.58
CA ASP A 124 -5.17 11.87 11.66
C ASP A 124 -4.15 10.77 11.93
N VAL A 125 -4.66 9.57 12.17
CA VAL A 125 -3.87 8.39 12.47
C VAL A 125 -3.65 7.59 11.20
N ARG A 126 -2.38 7.39 10.87
CA ARG A 126 -1.93 6.40 9.89
C ARG A 126 -1.14 5.32 10.60
N VAL A 127 -1.34 4.08 10.20
CA VAL A 127 -0.68 2.92 10.81
C VAL A 127 0.05 2.15 9.73
N SER A 128 1.30 1.78 10.00
CA SER A 128 2.05 0.81 9.20
C SER A 128 2.44 -0.38 10.06
N VAL A 129 2.32 -1.59 9.53
CA VAL A 129 2.89 -2.80 10.15
C VAL A 129 4.21 -3.07 9.45
N VAL A 130 5.27 -3.32 10.22
CA VAL A 130 6.62 -3.52 9.68
C VAL A 130 7.25 -4.81 10.19
N ASP A 131 8.17 -5.34 9.39
CA ASP A 131 9.02 -6.47 9.77
C ASP A 131 10.27 -6.03 10.56
N LYS A 132 11.10 -7.02 10.92
CA LYS A 132 12.36 -6.82 11.67
C LYS A 132 13.36 -5.88 10.97
N ASN A 133 13.23 -5.69 9.66
CA ASN A 133 14.10 -4.85 8.84
C ASN A 133 13.44 -3.48 8.53
N TYR A 134 12.30 -3.18 9.15
CA TYR A 134 11.46 -2.00 8.87
C TYR A 134 10.84 -1.97 7.48
N TYR A 135 10.73 -3.11 6.78
CA TYR A 135 9.93 -3.17 5.56
C TYR A 135 8.45 -3.10 5.91
N ILE A 136 7.73 -2.25 5.20
CA ILE A 136 6.28 -2.08 5.36
C ILE A 136 5.59 -3.32 4.80
N LEU A 137 4.98 -4.10 5.70
CA LEU A 137 4.14 -5.23 5.34
C LEU A 137 2.74 -4.75 4.93
N PHE A 138 2.26 -3.70 5.59
CA PHE A 138 0.93 -3.14 5.42
C PHE A 138 0.90 -1.68 5.85
N THR A 139 0.04 -0.88 5.24
CA THR A 139 -0.25 0.48 5.70
C THR A 139 -1.73 0.80 5.52
N THR A 140 -2.33 1.39 6.55
CA THR A 140 -3.67 1.95 6.47
C THR A 140 -3.64 3.25 5.69
N TYR A 141 -4.58 3.41 4.75
CA TYR A 141 -4.78 4.67 4.02
C TYR A 141 -6.04 5.41 4.48
N GLU A 142 -6.90 4.76 5.27
CA GLU A 142 -8.08 5.40 5.86
C GLU A 142 -7.70 6.21 7.10
N SER A 143 -8.22 7.44 7.18
CA SER A 143 -7.98 8.39 8.27
C SER A 143 -8.89 8.06 9.45
N ASN A 144 -8.35 7.39 10.47
CA ASN A 144 -8.94 7.44 11.80
C ASN A 144 -8.51 8.74 12.47
N THR A 145 -9.39 9.40 13.22
CA THR A 145 -9.02 10.59 14.00
C THR A 145 -8.92 10.24 15.47
N VAL A 146 -7.95 10.83 16.16
CA VAL A 146 -7.84 10.74 17.63
C VAL A 146 -7.69 12.13 18.22
N VAL A 147 -8.34 12.35 19.36
CA VAL A 147 -8.18 13.58 20.15
C VAL A 147 -7.27 13.28 21.34
N ILE A 148 -6.25 14.09 21.51
CA ILE A 148 -5.31 14.02 22.63
C ILE A 148 -5.62 15.17 23.58
N GLU A 149 -5.92 14.83 24.82
CA GLU A 149 -6.19 15.78 25.89
C GLU A 149 -4.99 15.91 26.84
N ALA A 150 -4.80 17.10 27.38
CA ALA A 150 -3.64 17.40 28.20
C ALA A 150 -3.68 16.72 29.56
N GLY A 151 -2.61 16.03 29.93
CA GLY A 151 -2.53 15.30 31.20
C GLY A 151 -3.38 14.03 31.24
N GLU A 152 -4.10 13.70 30.17
CA GLU A 152 -4.92 12.51 30.05
C GLU A 152 -4.28 11.46 29.13
N THR A 153 -4.83 10.24 29.19
CA THR A 153 -4.47 9.15 28.28
C THR A 153 -5.69 8.80 27.43
N SER A 154 -5.67 9.20 26.17
CA SER A 154 -6.64 8.77 25.17
C SER A 154 -6.41 7.29 24.83
N SER A 155 -7.45 6.60 24.34
CA SER A 155 -7.34 5.19 23.93
C SER A 155 -7.70 5.01 22.46
N LEU A 156 -6.87 4.28 21.72
CA LEU A 156 -7.10 3.87 20.35
C LEU A 156 -7.08 2.34 20.27
N LEU A 157 -8.22 1.77 19.88
CA LEU A 157 -8.37 0.33 19.67
C LEU A 157 -8.37 0.05 18.16
N LEU A 158 -7.48 -0.84 17.73
CA LEU A 158 -7.28 -1.15 16.32
C LEU A 158 -7.52 -2.64 16.06
N GLN A 159 -8.19 -2.94 14.97
CA GLN A 159 -8.22 -4.27 14.37
C GLN A 159 -7.66 -4.12 12.97
N LEU A 160 -6.49 -4.70 12.72
CA LEU A 160 -5.82 -4.56 11.43
C LEU A 160 -6.04 -5.84 10.64
N GLU A 161 -6.81 -5.72 9.56
CA GLU A 161 -7.17 -6.83 8.69
C GLU A 161 -6.19 -6.96 7.52
N PHE A 162 -6.11 -8.18 7.00
CA PHE A 162 -5.31 -8.50 5.83
C PHE A 162 -5.96 -7.95 4.57
N LEU A 163 -5.13 -7.53 3.64
CA LEU A 163 -5.60 -6.96 2.39
C LEU A 163 -5.75 -8.05 1.33
N SER A 164 -6.68 -7.85 0.40
CA SER A 164 -6.73 -8.63 -0.83
C SER A 164 -5.65 -8.23 -1.85
N ARG A 165 -4.85 -7.21 -1.53
CA ARG A 165 -3.87 -6.59 -2.43
C ARG A 165 -2.62 -6.18 -1.66
N TYR A 166 -1.45 -6.49 -2.22
CA TYR A 166 -0.15 -6.15 -1.66
C TYR A 166 0.75 -5.51 -2.71
N THR A 167 1.79 -4.81 -2.25
CA THR A 167 2.83 -4.28 -3.12
C THR A 167 3.93 -5.33 -3.27
N PHE A 168 4.16 -5.76 -4.50
CA PHE A 168 5.26 -6.65 -4.86
C PHE A 168 6.37 -5.84 -5.51
N ARG A 169 7.62 -6.18 -5.20
CA ARG A 169 8.79 -5.57 -5.84
C ARG A 169 9.31 -6.54 -6.87
N VAL A 170 9.48 -6.06 -8.10
CA VAL A 170 9.84 -6.89 -9.24
C VAL A 170 10.95 -6.27 -10.05
N MET A 171 11.84 -7.10 -10.56
CA MET A 171 12.92 -6.72 -11.46
C MET A 171 12.85 -7.56 -12.73
N MET A 172 12.94 -6.91 -13.89
CA MET A 172 13.03 -7.56 -15.20
C MET A 172 14.47 -7.55 -15.68
N ASN A 173 15.15 -8.67 -15.58
CA ASN A 173 16.54 -8.82 -16.01
C ASN A 173 16.63 -8.81 -17.54
N GLY A 174 17.40 -7.87 -18.11
CA GLY A 174 17.54 -7.73 -19.56
C GLY A 174 16.41 -6.97 -20.25
N LEU A 175 15.58 -6.22 -19.50
CA LEU A 175 14.58 -5.32 -20.06
C LEU A 175 15.25 -4.29 -20.99
N PRO A 176 14.93 -4.27 -22.30
CA PRO A 176 15.56 -3.38 -23.26
C PRO A 176 15.09 -1.93 -23.06
N GLY A 177 15.94 -0.97 -23.43
CA GLY A 177 15.62 0.45 -23.36
C GLY A 177 16.53 1.23 -22.42
N SER A 178 16.40 2.55 -22.45
CA SER A 178 17.07 3.46 -21.52
C SER A 178 16.01 4.17 -20.71
N TYR A 179 16.16 4.21 -19.40
CA TYR A 179 15.10 4.64 -18.49
C TYR A 179 15.55 5.79 -17.61
N ASP A 180 14.62 6.60 -17.15
CA ASP A 180 14.91 7.63 -16.16
C ASP A 180 15.16 7.04 -14.77
N LYS A 181 15.42 7.93 -13.81
CA LYS A 181 15.64 7.55 -12.41
C LYS A 181 14.37 7.00 -11.76
N ASP A 182 13.20 7.48 -12.20
CA ASP A 182 11.89 7.08 -11.72
C ASP A 182 10.86 7.17 -12.85
N GLY A 183 9.70 6.55 -12.65
CA GLY A 183 8.59 6.65 -13.59
C GLY A 183 7.42 5.72 -13.28
N ASN A 184 6.45 5.70 -14.19
CA ASN A 184 5.17 5.00 -14.05
C ASN A 184 5.05 3.87 -15.06
N ALA A 185 4.67 2.68 -14.58
CA ALA A 185 4.45 1.48 -15.37
C ALA A 185 2.99 1.07 -15.27
N MET A 186 2.58 0.23 -16.19
CA MET A 186 1.29 -0.42 -16.15
C MET A 186 1.48 -1.92 -16.24
N ILE A 187 0.62 -2.67 -15.57
CA ILE A 187 0.52 -4.11 -15.75
C ILE A 187 -0.83 -4.40 -16.38
N LEU A 188 -0.81 -5.12 -17.49
CA LEU A 188 -2.00 -5.66 -18.13
C LEU A 188 -2.11 -7.14 -17.81
N ASN A 189 -3.22 -7.59 -17.23
CA ASN A 189 -3.49 -9.02 -17.11
C ASN A 189 -4.18 -9.56 -18.37
N GLN A 190 -4.25 -10.89 -18.51
CA GLN A 190 -4.87 -11.54 -19.67
C GLN A 190 -6.36 -11.22 -19.85
N ASN A 191 -7.02 -10.74 -18.79
CA ASN A 191 -8.42 -10.33 -18.81
C ASN A 191 -8.62 -8.86 -19.23
N GLY A 192 -7.54 -8.15 -19.55
CA GLY A 192 -7.57 -6.74 -19.95
C GLY A 192 -7.70 -5.75 -18.78
N ASN A 193 -7.57 -6.21 -17.53
CA ASN A 193 -7.51 -5.33 -16.37
C ASN A 193 -6.12 -4.70 -16.25
N HIS A 194 -6.13 -3.43 -15.85
CA HIS A 194 -4.92 -2.64 -15.67
C HIS A 194 -4.60 -2.50 -14.17
N HIS A 195 -3.33 -2.68 -13.83
CA HIS A 195 -2.78 -2.41 -12.51
C HIS A 195 -1.67 -1.38 -12.62
N TYR A 196 -1.59 -0.49 -11.63
CA TYR A 196 -0.58 0.55 -11.59
C TYR A 196 0.71 0.02 -10.97
N ALA A 197 1.84 0.39 -11.58
CA ALA A 197 3.16 0.15 -11.07
C ALA A 197 3.99 1.43 -11.18
N TRP A 198 5.04 1.54 -10.37
CA TRP A 198 6.02 2.62 -10.47
C TRP A 198 7.40 2.07 -10.15
N TRP A 199 8.44 2.74 -10.59
CA TRP A 199 9.80 2.34 -10.29
C TRP A 199 10.63 3.53 -9.86
N TRP A 200 11.69 3.23 -9.12
CA TRP A 200 12.80 4.13 -8.88
C TRP A 200 14.09 3.33 -8.82
N ARG A 201 15.21 4.00 -9.09
CA ARG A 201 16.57 3.47 -8.93
C ARG A 201 17.48 4.54 -8.36
N ASP A 202 18.51 4.17 -7.60
CA ASP A 202 19.38 5.18 -6.98
C ASP A 202 20.35 5.78 -7.99
N SER A 203 20.75 5.00 -9.00
CA SER A 203 21.60 5.44 -10.11
C SER A 203 21.20 4.80 -11.45
N ILE A 204 21.69 5.36 -12.57
CA ILE A 204 21.42 4.85 -13.93
C ILE A 204 22.01 3.44 -14.16
N GLU A 205 22.99 3.02 -13.36
CA GLU A 205 23.65 1.71 -13.45
C GLU A 205 22.88 0.63 -12.68
N GLU A 206 21.95 1.03 -11.81
CA GLU A 206 21.14 0.09 -11.04
C GLU A 206 19.94 -0.43 -11.85
N PRO A 207 19.53 -1.69 -11.58
CA PRO A 207 18.37 -2.25 -12.21
C PRO A 207 17.09 -1.51 -11.79
N LEU A 208 16.10 -1.52 -12.67
CA LEU A 208 14.78 -1.01 -12.34
C LEU A 208 14.07 -1.98 -11.39
N VAL A 209 13.62 -1.46 -10.26
CA VAL A 209 12.74 -2.17 -9.34
C VAL A 209 11.35 -1.58 -9.44
N PHE A 210 10.44 -2.34 -10.04
CA PHE A 210 9.03 -2.00 -10.17
C PHE A 210 8.30 -2.37 -8.88
N ASN A 211 7.47 -1.46 -8.39
CA ASN A 211 6.60 -1.66 -7.25
C ASN A 211 5.17 -1.74 -7.78
N CYS A 212 4.55 -2.89 -7.58
CA CYS A 212 3.32 -3.27 -8.26
C CYS A 212 2.26 -3.63 -7.22
N SER A 213 1.17 -2.88 -7.18
CA SER A 213 0.07 -3.17 -6.25
C SER A 213 -0.89 -4.17 -6.89
N LEU A 214 -0.68 -5.46 -6.58
CA LEU A 214 -1.37 -6.58 -7.22
C LEU A 214 -2.27 -7.32 -6.24
N PRO A 215 -3.47 -7.75 -6.68
CA PRO A 215 -4.33 -8.56 -5.84
C PRO A 215 -3.73 -9.96 -5.70
N LEU A 216 -4.08 -10.67 -4.62
CA LEU A 216 -3.53 -12.00 -4.34
C LEU A 216 -4.00 -13.07 -5.34
N ASP A 217 -5.10 -12.83 -6.06
CA ASP A 217 -5.65 -13.66 -7.13
C ASP A 217 -5.08 -13.30 -8.52
N PHE A 218 -3.97 -12.57 -8.58
CA PHE A 218 -3.33 -12.21 -9.84
C PHE A 218 -2.67 -13.44 -10.49
N GLU A 219 -3.02 -13.74 -11.74
CA GLU A 219 -2.54 -14.93 -12.48
C GLU A 219 -1.58 -14.55 -13.61
N GLY A 220 -0.63 -13.66 -13.31
CA GLY A 220 0.31 -13.15 -14.30
C GLY A 220 -0.27 -12.10 -15.27
N GLY A 221 0.62 -11.51 -16.03
CA GLY A 221 0.29 -10.46 -17.00
C GLY A 221 1.52 -9.98 -17.75
N ALA A 222 1.48 -8.73 -18.21
CA ALA A 222 2.59 -8.08 -18.87
C ALA A 222 2.81 -6.70 -18.28
N LEU A 223 4.07 -6.40 -17.98
CA LEU A 223 4.55 -5.10 -17.57
C LEU A 223 4.81 -4.25 -18.81
N GLN A 224 4.16 -3.10 -18.88
CA GLN A 224 4.37 -2.04 -19.87
C GLN A 224 5.14 -0.89 -19.22
N VAL A 225 6.15 -0.39 -19.92
CA VAL A 225 6.95 0.75 -19.50
C VAL A 225 7.37 1.58 -20.72
N LEU A 226 7.43 2.90 -20.56
CA LEU A 226 8.00 3.79 -21.58
C LEU A 226 9.47 4.03 -21.29
N ASP A 227 10.30 3.92 -22.32
CA ASP A 227 11.70 4.34 -22.24
C ASP A 227 11.84 5.88 -22.37
N GLN A 228 13.07 6.38 -22.28
CA GLN A 228 13.39 7.82 -22.38
C GLN A 228 13.03 8.44 -23.74
N ASN A 229 12.91 7.64 -24.80
CA ASN A 229 12.51 8.10 -26.13
C ASN A 229 10.98 8.09 -26.29
N GLY A 230 10.25 7.55 -25.31
CA GLY A 230 8.81 7.33 -25.37
C GLY A 230 8.44 6.03 -26.09
N ASP A 231 9.40 5.12 -26.31
CA ASP A 231 9.14 3.81 -26.90
C ASP A 231 8.57 2.86 -25.84
N GLU A 232 7.49 2.16 -26.18
CA GLU A 232 6.88 1.17 -25.31
C GLU A 232 7.71 -0.12 -25.26
N GLN A 233 8.03 -0.54 -24.05
CA GLN A 233 8.65 -1.82 -23.76
C GLN A 233 7.66 -2.68 -22.97
N TRP A 234 7.58 -3.95 -23.37
CA TRP A 234 6.67 -4.92 -22.82
C TRP A 234 7.42 -6.15 -22.36
N ALA A 235 7.17 -6.60 -21.13
CA ALA A 235 7.76 -7.80 -20.55
C ALA A 235 6.68 -8.68 -19.92
N ASP A 236 6.70 -9.99 -20.18
CA ASP A 236 5.89 -10.96 -19.47
C ASP A 236 6.20 -10.90 -17.96
N LEU A 237 5.14 -10.85 -17.16
CA LEU A 237 5.18 -10.88 -15.70
C LEU A 237 4.52 -12.19 -15.24
N PRO A 238 5.31 -13.26 -15.02
CA PRO A 238 4.79 -14.57 -14.62
C PRO A 238 4.49 -14.64 -13.10
N LEU A 239 4.22 -13.51 -12.46
CA LEU A 239 3.93 -13.45 -11.03
C LEU A 239 2.54 -14.02 -10.75
N VAL A 240 2.50 -15.07 -9.93
CA VAL A 240 1.29 -15.64 -9.36
C VAL A 240 1.45 -15.58 -7.84
N PRO A 241 0.88 -14.57 -7.14
CA PRO A 241 1.13 -14.38 -5.71
C PRO A 241 0.76 -15.58 -4.85
N ILE A 242 -0.27 -16.33 -5.24
CA ILE A 242 -0.72 -17.50 -4.49
C ILE A 242 0.30 -18.65 -4.51
N ASP A 243 1.16 -18.72 -5.54
CA ASP A 243 2.20 -19.74 -5.67
C ASP A 243 3.49 -19.39 -4.91
N LEU A 244 3.55 -18.21 -4.29
CA LEU A 244 4.68 -17.83 -3.44
C LEU A 244 4.70 -18.69 -2.18
N ASP A 245 5.90 -19.09 -1.76
CA ASP A 245 6.09 -19.68 -0.43
C ASP A 245 5.96 -18.57 0.62
N TRP A 246 4.74 -18.37 1.12
CA TRP A 246 4.43 -17.30 2.06
C TRP A 246 5.14 -17.44 3.40
N GLU A 247 5.50 -18.65 3.82
CA GLU A 247 6.26 -18.87 5.05
C GLU A 247 7.63 -18.20 4.94
N THR A 248 8.31 -18.32 3.78
CA THR A 248 9.66 -17.79 3.59
C THR A 248 9.73 -16.44 2.88
N TYR A 249 8.71 -16.03 2.11
CA TYR A 249 8.69 -14.79 1.33
C TYR A 249 8.79 -13.52 2.19
N ASN A 250 9.79 -12.66 1.97
CA ASN A 250 9.82 -11.34 2.60
C ASN A 250 9.15 -10.29 1.70
N PHE A 251 8.25 -9.47 2.23
CA PHE A 251 7.61 -8.37 1.52
C PHE A 251 8.60 -7.30 1.02
N GLY A 252 9.81 -7.25 1.59
CA GLY A 252 10.92 -6.45 1.09
C GLY A 252 11.66 -7.06 -0.10
N ASP A 253 11.47 -8.34 -0.40
CA ASP A 253 12.22 -9.05 -1.44
C ASP A 253 11.88 -8.53 -2.83
N VAL A 254 12.89 -8.50 -3.70
CA VAL A 254 12.73 -8.21 -5.11
C VAL A 254 12.62 -9.53 -5.85
N LEU A 255 11.44 -9.81 -6.40
CA LEU A 255 11.21 -10.94 -7.27
C LEU A 255 11.87 -10.67 -8.63
N VAL A 256 12.77 -11.55 -9.03
CA VAL A 256 13.55 -11.39 -10.26
C VAL A 256 13.01 -12.30 -11.35
N PHE A 257 12.67 -11.72 -12.48
CA PHE A 257 12.25 -12.44 -13.68
C PHE A 257 13.16 -12.06 -14.85
N ASP A 258 13.44 -13.00 -15.74
CA ASP A 258 14.11 -12.68 -16.99
C ASP A 258 13.14 -12.01 -17.96
N TYR A 259 13.65 -11.05 -18.73
CA TYR A 259 12.88 -10.40 -19.79
C TYR A 259 12.45 -11.40 -20.84
N VAL A 260 11.14 -11.51 -21.04
CA VAL A 260 10.52 -12.25 -22.13
C VAL A 260 9.46 -11.34 -22.75
N PRO A 261 9.47 -11.10 -24.07
CA PRO A 261 8.42 -10.32 -24.70
C PRO A 261 7.08 -11.10 -24.64
N PRO A 262 5.95 -10.43 -24.31
CA PRO A 262 4.67 -11.10 -24.15
C PRO A 262 4.11 -11.58 -25.49
N THR A 263 4.10 -12.89 -25.69
CA THR A 263 3.61 -13.52 -26.94
C THR A 263 2.09 -13.48 -27.09
N TRP A 264 1.36 -13.37 -25.98
CA TRP A 264 -0.10 -13.37 -25.92
C TRP A 264 -0.73 -12.00 -26.14
N LEU A 265 0.04 -10.92 -25.99
CA LEU A 265 -0.42 -9.53 -26.18
C LEU A 265 -0.66 -9.16 -27.65
N GLY A 266 -0.36 -10.08 -28.57
CA GLY A 266 -0.49 -9.86 -29.99
C GLY A 266 0.57 -8.89 -30.51
N GLY A 267 1.80 -9.38 -30.66
CA GLY A 267 2.79 -8.73 -31.52
C GLY A 267 2.60 -9.18 -32.97
N LEU A 268 2.73 -8.26 -33.92
CA LEU A 268 2.93 -8.60 -35.32
C LEU A 268 4.43 -8.80 -35.53
N ASP A 269 4.89 -10.05 -35.54
CA ASP A 269 6.24 -10.38 -36.03
C ASP A 269 6.26 -10.17 -37.55
N ILE A 270 6.91 -9.10 -38.00
CA ILE A 270 7.26 -8.92 -39.41
C ILE A 270 8.68 -9.46 -39.59
N ASP A 271 8.79 -10.72 -40.02
CA ASP A 271 10.02 -11.25 -40.58
C ASP A 271 10.28 -10.58 -41.94
N ILE A 272 11.13 -9.55 -41.98
CA ILE A 272 11.64 -8.98 -43.22
C ILE A 272 12.80 -9.86 -43.71
N VAL A 273 12.48 -10.89 -44.48
CA VAL A 273 13.48 -11.65 -45.23
C VAL A 273 13.77 -10.93 -46.54
N PHE A 274 14.99 -10.39 -46.67
CA PHE A 274 15.48 -9.95 -47.98
C PHE A 274 15.80 -11.21 -48.80
N PRO A 275 15.18 -11.42 -49.97
CA PRO A 275 15.59 -12.51 -50.85
C PRO A 275 17.04 -12.25 -51.26
N TRP A 276 17.90 -13.23 -50.98
CA TRP A 276 19.25 -13.29 -51.52
C TRP A 276 19.18 -13.13 -53.04
N GLU A 277 19.73 -12.04 -53.57
CA GLU A 277 19.91 -11.87 -55.01
C GLU A 277 20.86 -12.97 -55.50
N GLY A 278 20.30 -13.99 -56.14
CA GLY A 278 21.09 -14.97 -56.90
C GLY A 278 21.93 -14.26 -57.96
N PRO A 279 23.02 -14.88 -58.43
CA PRO A 279 23.99 -14.24 -59.32
C PRO A 279 23.31 -13.73 -60.59
N ASN A 280 23.63 -12.48 -60.96
CA ASN A 280 23.12 -11.79 -62.14
C ASN A 280 23.14 -12.71 -63.39
N PRO A 281 22.07 -12.72 -64.21
CA PRO A 281 22.08 -13.47 -65.46
C PRO A 281 23.20 -12.96 -66.38
N PRO A 282 23.85 -13.85 -67.15
CA PRO A 282 24.97 -13.46 -68.00
C PRO A 282 24.53 -12.45 -69.06
N ILE A 283 25.36 -11.43 -69.25
CA ILE A 283 25.18 -10.37 -70.27
C ILE A 283 25.13 -11.03 -71.65
N PRO A 284 24.11 -10.77 -72.49
CA PRO A 284 24.05 -11.32 -73.84
C PRO A 284 25.22 -10.80 -74.68
N VAL A 285 26.02 -11.71 -75.24
CA VAL A 285 27.06 -11.36 -76.21
C VAL A 285 26.39 -11.11 -77.57
N PRO A 286 26.66 -9.99 -78.26
CA PRO A 286 26.12 -9.75 -79.60
C PRO A 286 26.66 -10.81 -80.58
N ILE A 287 25.76 -11.43 -81.35
CA ILE A 287 26.11 -12.34 -82.44
C ILE A 287 26.62 -11.49 -83.63
N PRO A 288 27.74 -11.87 -84.27
CA PRO A 288 28.36 -11.10 -85.36
C PRO A 288 27.50 -11.00 -86.63
#